data_AF-A0A8B6CQG8-F1
#
_entry.id   AF-A0A8B6CQG8-F1
#
_cell.length_a   1.000
_cell.length_b   1.000
_cell.length_c   1.000
_cell.angle_alpha   90.00
_cell.angle_beta   90.00
_cell.angle_gamma   90.00
#
_symmetry.space_group_name_H-M   'P 1'
#
loop_
_entity.id
_entity.type
_entity.pdbx_description
1 polymer ?
#
loop_
_entity_poly.entity_id
_entity_poly.type
_entity_poly.pdbx_seq_one_letter_code
_entity_poly.pdbx_strand_id
1 'polypeptide(L)'
;EKLNKCSKKNQFVMGKLEEDFEDLFNFVISGNLAIAQLQLKEYTNVNFKNSSKSTLLITACRSKANEKKILSFVKFLLKKGAYIMKKDSSGRTAVDYSEQNKLFQVKMLLCKTLDSILMENIANFF
;
A
#
# COMPACT_ATOMS: atom_id res chain seq x y z
N GLU A 1 -7.13 27.92 20.96
CA GLU A 1 -7.97 26.97 21.72
C GLU A 1 -9.26 26.75 20.93
N LYS A 2 -9.71 25.57 20.51
CA LYS A 2 -9.58 24.22 21.06
C LYS A 2 -9.36 23.22 19.92
N LEU A 3 -8.32 22.42 20.12
CA LEU A 3 -8.11 21.10 19.55
C LEU A 3 -9.37 20.25 19.78
N ASN A 4 -10.32 20.17 18.83
CA ASN A 4 -11.39 19.15 18.87
C ASN A 4 -12.19 18.95 17.57
N LYS A 5 -11.53 18.79 16.43
CA LYS A 5 -12.16 18.23 15.21
C LYS A 5 -11.62 16.85 14.82
N CYS A 6 -10.94 16.16 15.74
CA CYS A 6 -10.27 14.88 15.45
C CYS A 6 -11.04 13.61 15.90
N SER A 7 -12.22 13.70 16.53
CA SER A 7 -12.85 12.50 17.14
C SER A 7 -14.35 12.31 16.89
N LYS A 8 -14.90 12.77 15.75
CA LYS A 8 -16.29 12.44 15.36
C LYS A 8 -16.40 12.14 13.88
N LYS A 9 -16.01 10.92 13.47
CA LYS A 9 -16.57 10.16 12.34
C LYS A 9 -15.99 8.74 12.19
N ASN A 10 -15.45 8.18 13.27
CA ASN A 10 -15.51 6.73 13.44
C ASN A 10 -16.98 6.39 13.68
N GLN A 11 -17.51 5.48 12.86
CA GLN A 11 -18.88 4.95 12.84
C GLN A 11 -19.90 5.79 12.02
N PHE A 12 -20.51 5.14 11.00
CA PHE A 12 -21.58 5.60 10.08
C PHE A 12 -21.21 6.35 8.77
N VAL A 13 -20.39 5.75 7.90
CA VAL A 13 -20.53 5.93 6.43
C VAL A 13 -19.95 4.73 5.65
N MET A 14 -20.41 3.50 5.92
CA MET A 14 -19.87 2.32 5.23
C MET A 14 -20.12 2.33 3.71
N GLY A 15 -21.19 2.99 3.23
CA GLY A 15 -21.46 3.08 1.78
C GLY A 15 -20.64 4.12 1.01
N LYS A 16 -20.15 5.19 1.66
CA LYS A 16 -19.43 6.28 0.97
C LYS A 16 -17.91 6.13 1.04
N LEU A 17 -17.40 5.61 2.16
CA LEU A 17 -15.97 5.32 2.32
C LEU A 17 -15.50 4.21 1.38
N GLU A 18 -16.33 3.20 1.10
CA GLU A 18 -15.97 2.12 0.17
C GLU A 18 -15.78 2.63 -1.27
N GLU A 19 -16.62 3.57 -1.72
CA GLU A 19 -16.48 4.23 -3.03
C GLU A 19 -15.21 5.11 -3.09
N ASP A 20 -14.99 5.94 -2.06
CA ASP A 20 -13.82 6.84 -1.99
C ASP A 20 -12.48 6.07 -2.04
N PHE A 21 -12.43 4.87 -1.44
CA PHE A 21 -11.23 4.03 -1.49
C PHE A 21 -11.08 3.27 -2.82
N GLU A 22 -12.18 2.86 -3.46
CA GLU A 22 -12.11 2.17 -4.76
C GLU A 22 -11.55 3.09 -5.85
N ASP A 23 -11.90 4.39 -5.83
CA ASP A 23 -11.33 5.41 -6.70
C ASP A 23 -9.80 5.51 -6.54
N LEU A 24 -9.31 5.46 -5.29
CA LEU A 24 -7.88 5.44 -5.00
C LEU A 24 -7.19 4.23 -5.65
N PHE A 25 -7.79 3.04 -5.57
CA PHE A 25 -7.25 1.85 -6.24
C PHE A 25 -7.24 2.02 -7.77
N ASN A 26 -8.28 2.63 -8.35
CA ASN A 26 -8.36 2.90 -9.79
C ASN A 26 -7.28 3.90 -10.26
N PHE A 27 -6.96 4.93 -9.48
CA PHE A 27 -5.83 5.82 -9.77
C PHE A 27 -4.50 5.07 -9.75
N VAL A 28 -4.31 4.13 -8.81
CA VAL A 28 -3.10 3.31 -8.78
C VAL A 28 -3.03 2.38 -9.99
N ILE A 29 -4.12 1.69 -10.35
CA ILE A 29 -4.16 0.77 -11.50
C ILE A 29 -3.85 1.50 -12.81
N SER A 30 -4.44 2.68 -13.01
CA SER A 30 -4.20 3.50 -14.20
C SER A 30 -2.78 4.10 -14.26
N GLY A 31 -2.01 4.02 -13.17
CA GLY A 31 -0.64 4.53 -13.08
C GLY A 31 -0.54 5.99 -12.64
N ASN A 32 -1.67 6.59 -12.22
CA ASN A 32 -1.77 7.94 -11.68
C ASN A 32 -1.33 7.99 -10.21
N LEU A 33 -0.11 7.52 -9.93
CA LEU A 33 0.43 7.38 -8.58
C LEU A 33 0.59 8.73 -7.85
N ALA A 34 0.76 9.84 -8.57
CA ALA A 34 0.85 11.17 -7.98
C ALA A 34 -0.47 11.61 -7.30
N ILE A 35 -1.61 11.36 -7.96
CA ILE A 35 -2.94 11.64 -7.41
C ILE A 35 -3.18 10.75 -6.19
N ALA A 36 -2.85 9.46 -6.31
CA ALA A 36 -2.94 8.53 -5.20
C ALA A 36 -2.09 8.96 -3.99
N GLN A 37 -0.88 9.49 -4.21
CA GLN A 37 -0.04 10.04 -3.14
C GLN A 37 -0.66 11.25 -2.46
N LEU A 38 -1.27 12.16 -3.23
CA LEU A 38 -1.92 13.35 -2.68
C LEU A 38 -3.08 12.96 -1.77
N GLN A 39 -3.94 12.06 -2.23
CA GLN A 39 -5.04 11.54 -1.43
C GLN A 39 -4.53 10.85 -0.15
N LEU A 40 -3.51 9.99 -0.27
CA LEU A 40 -2.90 9.31 0.88
C LEU A 40 -2.14 10.21 1.85
N LYS A 41 -1.87 11.48 1.52
CA LYS A 41 -1.35 12.44 2.51
C LYS A 41 -2.43 12.82 3.53
N GLU A 42 -3.68 12.88 3.10
CA GLU A 42 -4.82 13.19 3.96
C GLU A 42 -5.28 11.96 4.77
N TYR A 43 -5.11 10.76 4.22
CA TYR A 43 -5.43 9.51 4.90
C TYR A 43 -4.29 9.00 5.80
N THR A 44 -4.63 8.48 6.99
CA THR A 44 -3.64 8.02 7.98
C THR A 44 -3.27 6.54 7.83
N ASN A 45 -4.17 5.70 7.31
CA ASN A 45 -3.92 4.28 7.09
C ASN A 45 -3.59 4.02 5.61
N VAL A 46 -2.78 3.01 5.31
CA VAL A 46 -2.41 2.59 3.92
C VAL A 46 -2.67 1.10 3.68
N ASN A 47 -3.15 0.40 4.71
CA ASN A 47 -3.33 -1.06 4.73
C ASN A 47 -4.75 -1.51 4.38
N PHE A 48 -5.54 -0.63 3.77
CA PHE A 48 -6.85 -0.96 3.25
C PHE A 48 -6.76 -2.05 2.19
N LYS A 49 -7.85 -2.77 2.02
CA LYS A 49 -8.00 -3.79 1.00
C LYS A 49 -9.19 -3.44 0.11
N ASN A 50 -9.04 -3.63 -1.18
CA ASN A 50 -10.17 -3.55 -2.11
C ASN A 50 -11.01 -4.85 -2.06
N SER A 51 -12.03 -4.92 -2.92
CA SER A 51 -12.91 -6.09 -3.11
C SER A 51 -12.14 -7.40 -3.40
N SER A 52 -10.97 -7.31 -4.04
CA SER A 52 -10.09 -8.44 -4.33
C SER A 52 -9.13 -8.79 -3.18
N LYS A 53 -9.35 -8.22 -1.98
CA LYS A 53 -8.45 -8.32 -0.82
C LYS A 53 -7.03 -7.76 -1.08
N SER A 54 -6.82 -7.02 -2.16
CA SER A 54 -5.54 -6.44 -2.54
C SER A 54 -5.27 -5.15 -1.77
N THR A 55 -4.06 -4.99 -1.26
CA THR A 55 -3.58 -3.74 -0.66
C THR A 55 -3.06 -2.78 -1.73
N LEU A 56 -2.90 -1.50 -1.40
CA LEU A 56 -2.30 -0.51 -2.32
C LEU A 56 -0.91 -0.92 -2.78
N LEU A 57 -0.15 -1.60 -1.93
CA LEU A 57 1.18 -2.12 -2.25
C LEU A 57 1.12 -3.19 -3.35
N ILE A 58 0.15 -4.12 -3.26
CA ILE A 58 -0.11 -5.15 -4.27
C ILE A 58 -0.56 -4.48 -5.58
N THR A 59 -1.52 -3.56 -5.50
CA THR A 59 -2.08 -2.89 -6.67
C THR A 59 -1.05 -2.04 -7.40
N ALA A 60 -0.11 -1.39 -6.68
CA ALA A 60 1.00 -0.65 -7.28
C ALA A 60 1.89 -1.54 -8.16
N CYS A 61 2.18 -2.77 -7.70
CA CYS A 61 2.98 -3.74 -8.45
C CYS A 61 2.24 -4.30 -9.69
N ARG A 62 0.92 -4.11 -9.77
CA ARG A 62 0.06 -4.46 -10.91
C ARG A 62 -0.31 -3.27 -11.80
N SER A 63 0.17 -2.07 -11.45
CA SER A 63 -0.21 -0.85 -12.16
C SER A 63 0.41 -0.77 -13.55
N LYS A 64 -0.18 0.06 -14.41
CA LYS A 64 0.37 0.38 -15.74
C LYS A 64 1.52 1.41 -15.69
N ALA A 65 1.92 1.85 -14.49
CA ALA A 65 2.99 2.83 -14.34
C ALA A 65 4.37 2.21 -14.66
N ASN A 66 5.34 3.05 -15.01
CA ASN A 66 6.72 2.60 -15.15
C ASN A 66 7.32 2.26 -13.77
N GLU A 67 8.36 1.42 -13.78
CA GLU A 67 9.01 0.93 -12.56
C GLU A 67 9.50 2.07 -11.65
N LYS A 68 10.03 3.17 -12.20
CA LYS A 68 10.51 4.31 -11.40
C LYS A 68 9.39 4.97 -10.59
N LYS A 69 8.21 5.15 -11.19
CA LYS A 69 7.03 5.67 -10.51
C LYS A 69 6.54 4.69 -9.46
N ILE A 70 6.46 3.41 -9.79
CA ILE A 70 6.06 2.35 -8.85
C ILE A 70 7.01 2.33 -7.66
N LEU A 71 8.33 2.32 -7.88
CA LEU A 71 9.34 2.32 -6.84
C LEU A 71 9.19 3.52 -5.89
N SER A 72 8.96 4.72 -6.42
CA SER A 72 8.75 5.92 -5.61
C SER A 72 7.48 5.82 -4.77
N PHE A 73 6.42 5.25 -5.34
CA PHE A 73 5.16 5.03 -4.63
C PHE A 73 5.27 3.96 -3.54
N VAL A 74 5.93 2.84 -3.85
CA VAL A 74 6.21 1.76 -2.90
C VAL A 74 7.02 2.27 -1.71
N LYS A 75 8.08 3.06 -1.94
CA LYS A 75 8.85 3.71 -0.86
C LYS A 75 7.96 4.57 0.04
N PHE A 76 7.06 5.34 -0.56
CA PHE A 76 6.10 6.15 0.18
C PHE A 76 5.16 5.30 1.05
N LEU A 77 4.60 4.22 0.50
CA LEU A 77 3.73 3.30 1.23
C LEU A 77 4.48 2.61 2.38
N LEU A 78 5.70 2.14 2.16
CA LEU A 78 6.54 1.52 3.19
C LEU A 78 6.83 2.49 4.34
N LYS A 79 7.16 3.75 4.02
CA LYS A 79 7.37 4.82 5.03
C LYS A 79 6.11 5.07 5.88
N LYS A 80 4.93 4.81 5.32
CA LYS A 80 3.63 4.92 6.01
C LYS A 80 3.23 3.65 6.77
N GLY A 81 4.08 2.62 6.83
CA GLY A 81 3.79 1.38 7.55
C GLY A 81 2.93 0.38 6.76
N ALA A 82 3.07 0.35 5.43
CA ALA A 82 2.38 -0.64 4.61
C ALA A 82 2.83 -2.08 4.92
N TYR A 83 1.88 -2.97 5.09
CA TYR A 83 2.13 -4.39 5.34
C TYR A 83 2.55 -5.11 4.06
N ILE A 84 3.79 -5.59 4.05
CA ILE A 84 4.42 -6.20 2.87
C ILE A 84 3.90 -7.62 2.62
N MET A 85 3.65 -8.38 3.69
CA MET A 85 3.30 -9.81 3.64
C MET A 85 1.80 -10.09 3.45
N LYS A 86 0.99 -9.07 3.17
CA LYS A 86 -0.43 -9.32 2.91
C LYS A 86 -0.62 -10.00 1.56
N LYS A 87 -1.57 -10.93 1.53
CA LYS A 87 -2.00 -11.65 0.34
C LYS A 87 -3.34 -11.11 -0.15
N ASP A 88 -3.50 -11.09 -1.47
CA ASP A 88 -4.78 -10.86 -2.13
C ASP A 88 -5.67 -12.12 -2.15
N SER A 89 -6.80 -12.06 -2.85
CA SER A 89 -7.72 -13.20 -3.02
C SER A 89 -7.12 -14.37 -3.78
N SER A 90 -6.06 -14.14 -4.58
CA SER A 90 -5.31 -15.19 -5.28
C SER A 90 -4.19 -15.79 -4.42
N GLY A 91 -4.02 -15.36 -3.17
CA GLY A 91 -2.92 -15.79 -2.31
C GLY A 91 -1.57 -15.17 -2.64
N ARG A 92 -1.52 -14.15 -3.51
CA ARG A 92 -0.28 -13.49 -3.97
C ARG A 92 0.03 -12.23 -3.18
N THR A 93 1.31 -12.00 -2.96
CA THR A 93 1.90 -10.83 -2.29
C THR A 93 2.38 -9.78 -3.31
N ALA A 94 2.79 -8.61 -2.82
CA ALA A 94 3.39 -7.57 -3.68
C ALA A 94 4.69 -8.06 -4.34
N VAL A 95 5.46 -8.92 -3.65
CA VAL A 95 6.69 -9.51 -4.20
C VAL A 95 6.38 -10.41 -5.39
N ASP A 96 5.35 -11.26 -5.31
CA ASP A 96 4.95 -12.17 -6.39
C ASP A 96 4.58 -11.39 -7.67
N TYR A 97 3.84 -10.30 -7.53
CA TYR A 97 3.50 -9.43 -8.66
C TYR A 97 4.70 -8.65 -9.20
N SER A 98 5.62 -8.21 -8.33
CA SER A 98 6.83 -7.53 -8.78
C SER A 98 7.72 -8.45 -9.62
N GLU A 99 7.78 -9.75 -9.30
CA GLU A 99 8.48 -10.75 -10.11
C GLU A 99 7.78 -10.97 -11.45
N GLN A 100 6.46 -11.24 -11.41
CA GLN A 100 5.67 -11.51 -12.60
C GLN A 100 5.76 -10.37 -13.63
N ASN A 101 5.79 -9.12 -13.14
CA ASN A 101 5.83 -7.92 -13.98
C ASN A 101 7.26 -7.39 -14.22
N LYS A 102 8.30 -8.15 -13.85
CA LYS A 102 9.73 -7.80 -14.06
C LYS A 102 10.13 -6.46 -13.43
N LEU A 103 9.56 -6.13 -12.27
CA LEU A 103 9.85 -4.94 -11.47
C LEU A 103 11.02 -5.22 -10.50
N PHE A 104 12.21 -5.44 -11.04
CA PHE A 104 13.40 -5.88 -10.30
C PHE A 104 13.79 -4.96 -9.14
N GLN A 105 13.75 -3.64 -9.32
CA GLN A 105 14.09 -2.67 -8.28
C GLN A 105 13.06 -2.68 -7.15
N VAL A 106 11.79 -2.85 -7.50
CA VAL A 106 10.69 -2.95 -6.53
C VAL A 106 10.81 -4.24 -5.73
N LYS A 107 11.02 -5.37 -6.41
CA LYS A 107 11.25 -6.67 -5.77
C LYS A 107 12.40 -6.60 -4.77
N MET A 108 13.55 -6.10 -5.23
CA MET A 108 14.75 -5.96 -4.40
C MET A 108 14.50 -5.12 -3.15
N LEU A 109 13.77 -4.01 -3.28
CA LEU A 109 13.40 -3.17 -2.13
C LEU A 109 12.50 -3.94 -1.15
N LEU A 110 11.48 -4.65 -1.64
CA LEU A 110 10.54 -5.40 -0.80
C LEU A 110 11.25 -6.54 -0.07
N CYS A 111 12.06 -7.34 -0.77
CA CYS A 111 12.87 -8.41 -0.18
C CYS A 111 13.81 -7.88 0.90
N LYS A 112 14.60 -6.83 0.60
CA LYS A 112 15.49 -6.22 1.58
C LYS A 112 14.74 -5.73 2.83
N THR A 113 13.56 -5.18 2.64
CA THR A 113 12.74 -4.71 3.78
C THR A 113 12.24 -5.87 4.62
N LEU A 114 11.86 -6.99 3.99
CA LEU A 114 11.44 -8.21 4.69
C LEU A 114 12.59 -8.84 5.48
N ASP A 115 13.78 -8.91 4.87
CA ASP A 115 14.98 -9.41 5.53
C ASP A 115 15.29 -8.59 6.79
N SER A 116 15.20 -7.25 6.70
CA SER A 116 15.36 -6.36 7.86
C SER A 116 14.36 -6.68 8.97
N ILE A 117 13.08 -6.86 8.64
CA ILE A 117 12.03 -7.17 9.62
C ILE A 117 12.27 -8.54 10.27
N LEU A 118 12.69 -9.55 9.50
CA LEU A 118 12.99 -10.88 10.03
C LEU A 118 14.19 -10.86 10.97
N MET A 119 15.25 -10.12 10.63
CA MET A 119 16.44 -9.98 11.48
C MET A 119 16.14 -9.22 12.78
N GLU A 120 15.33 -8.15 12.73
CA GLU A 120 14.86 -7.44 13.93
C GLU A 120 14.06 -8.37 14.85
N ASN A 121 13.17 -9.19 14.28
CA ASN A 121 12.39 -10.12 15.08
C ASN A 121 13.25 -11.19 15.74
N ILE A 122 14.26 -11.73 15.05
CA ILE A 122 15.20 -12.70 15.63
C ILE A 122 16.06 -12.06 16.72
N ALA A 123 16.54 -10.83 16.51
CA ALA A 123 17.33 -10.10 17.49
C ALA A 123 16.56 -9.81 18.79
N ASN A 124 15.23 -9.71 18.74
CA ASN A 124 14.39 -9.53 19.93
C ASN A 124 14.13 -10.83 20.73
N PHE A 125 14.62 -11.98 20.27
CA PHE A 125 14.52 -13.27 20.97
C PHE A 125 15.81 -13.69 21.70
N PHE A 126 16.90 -12.93 21.57
CA PHE A 126 18.17 -13.13 22.29
C PHE A 126 18.44 -11.94 23.22
#